data_AF-A0A1T3WJG3-F1
#
_entry.id   AF-A0A1T3WJG3-F1
#
_cell.length_a   1.000
_cell.length_b   1.000
_cell.length_c   1.000
_cell.angle_alpha   90.00
_cell.angle_beta   90.00
_cell.angle_gamma   90.00
#
_symmetry.space_group_name_H-M   'P 1'
#
loop_
_entity.id
_entity.type
_entity.pdbx_description
1 polymer ?
#
loop_
_entity_poly.entity_id
_entity_poly.type
_entity_poly.pdbx_seq_one_letter_code
_entity_poly.pdbx_strand_id
1 'polypeptide(L)'
;AVLCSAEDDLLLVSANGQSIRFSATDEALRPMGRATSGVQGMRFNEDDRLLSLNVVEADKYLLVATAGGYAKRTAIDEYTAQGRGGKGILTIQYDPKRGSLVGALIVDDETELYAITSGGGVIRTAARQVRKAGRQTKGVRLMNLGEGDTLIAIARNAEGDDADGTDPEGAEADSTGPDGTEPDAT
;
A
#
# COMPACT_ATOMS: atom_id res chain seq x y z
N ALA A 1 -11.40 -3.12 0.44
CA ALA A 1 -11.39 -4.42 -0.27
C ALA A 1 -10.99 -4.16 -1.71
N VAL A 2 -10.18 -5.01 -2.33
CA VAL A 2 -9.80 -4.87 -3.74
C VAL A 2 -10.72 -5.75 -4.57
N LEU A 3 -11.26 -5.22 -5.66
CA LEU A 3 -12.13 -5.92 -6.61
C LEU A 3 -11.35 -6.18 -7.90
N CYS A 4 -11.63 -7.29 -8.57
CA CYS A 4 -11.00 -7.65 -9.84
C CYS A 4 -12.03 -8.29 -10.80
N SER A 5 -11.66 -8.33 -12.06
CA SER A 5 -12.32 -9.01 -13.17
C SER A 5 -11.46 -10.16 -13.71
N ALA A 6 -11.98 -10.93 -14.67
CA ALA A 6 -11.27 -12.03 -15.30
C ALA A 6 -10.13 -11.57 -16.24
N GLU A 7 -10.07 -10.28 -16.57
CA GLU A 7 -9.03 -9.67 -17.42
C GLU A 7 -7.85 -9.14 -16.59
N ASP A 8 -8.02 -9.04 -15.27
CA ASP A 8 -7.01 -8.49 -14.39
C ASP A 8 -5.94 -9.53 -14.02
N ASP A 9 -4.73 -9.03 -13.80
CA ASP A 9 -3.67 -9.80 -13.16
C ASP A 9 -3.67 -9.55 -11.64
N LEU A 10 -3.48 -10.62 -10.87
CA LEU A 10 -3.27 -10.54 -9.43
C LEU A 10 -1.80 -10.68 -9.10
N LEU A 11 -1.33 -9.82 -8.20
CA LEU A 11 0.02 -9.86 -7.64
C LEU A 11 -0.05 -10.18 -6.15
N LEU A 12 0.48 -11.35 -5.80
CA LEU A 12 0.63 -11.80 -4.44
C LEU A 12 2.07 -11.58 -4.00
N VAL A 13 2.27 -11.09 -2.78
CA VAL A 13 3.61 -10.85 -2.20
C VAL A 13 3.69 -11.50 -0.84
N SER A 14 4.77 -12.21 -0.57
CA SER A 14 5.03 -12.88 0.71
C SER A 14 5.89 -12.02 1.65
N ALA A 15 5.85 -12.32 2.95
CA ALA A 15 6.66 -11.63 3.95
C ALA A 15 8.17 -11.81 3.72
N ASN A 16 8.60 -12.98 3.23
CA ASN A 16 10.01 -13.26 2.94
C ASN A 16 10.46 -12.80 1.54
N GLY A 17 9.63 -12.04 0.83
CA GLY A 17 10.04 -11.36 -0.39
C GLY A 17 9.88 -12.17 -1.67
N GLN A 18 9.03 -13.19 -1.68
CA GLN A 18 8.54 -13.80 -2.92
C GLN A 18 7.36 -13.00 -3.47
N SER A 19 7.18 -13.04 -4.78
CA SER A 19 6.06 -12.42 -5.48
C SER A 19 5.61 -13.31 -6.64
N ILE A 20 4.31 -13.43 -6.85
CA ILE A 20 3.77 -14.13 -8.02
C ILE A 20 2.68 -13.28 -8.64
N ARG A 21 2.81 -13.04 -9.94
CA ARG A 21 1.79 -12.42 -10.77
C ARG A 21 1.12 -13.50 -11.60
N PHE A 22 -0.21 -13.55 -11.64
CA PHE A 22 -0.94 -14.46 -12.54
C PHE A 22 -2.26 -13.81 -12.98
N SER A 23 -2.74 -14.20 -14.16
CA SER A 23 -4.01 -13.72 -14.70
C SER A 23 -5.20 -14.38 -14.00
N ALA A 24 -6.18 -13.57 -13.59
CA ALA A 24 -7.35 -14.00 -12.84
C ALA A 24 -8.48 -14.53 -13.73
N THR A 25 -8.16 -15.12 -14.89
CA THR A 25 -9.17 -15.66 -15.79
C THR A 25 -10.00 -16.74 -15.10
N ASP A 26 -11.25 -16.94 -15.53
CA ASP A 26 -12.14 -17.94 -14.92
C ASP A 26 -11.60 -19.37 -15.06
N GLU A 27 -10.72 -19.65 -16.03
CA GLU A 27 -10.03 -20.93 -16.15
C GLU A 27 -8.93 -21.08 -15.09
N ALA A 28 -8.15 -20.02 -14.87
CA ALA A 28 -7.06 -20.02 -13.90
C ALA A 28 -7.58 -19.96 -12.46
N LEU A 29 -8.60 -19.13 -12.21
CA LEU A 29 -9.21 -18.86 -10.91
C LEU A 29 -10.74 -18.93 -11.02
N ARG A 30 -11.27 -20.16 -11.12
CA ARG A 30 -12.72 -20.38 -11.24
C ARG A 30 -13.52 -19.64 -10.16
N PRO A 31 -14.66 -19.03 -10.52
CA PRO A 31 -15.61 -18.51 -9.55
C PRO A 31 -16.06 -19.61 -8.59
N MET A 32 -16.08 -19.30 -7.29
CA MET A 32 -16.48 -20.23 -6.24
C MET A 32 -17.50 -19.58 -5.31
N GLY A 33 -18.36 -20.41 -4.70
CA GLY A 33 -19.29 -19.94 -3.67
C GLY A 33 -18.55 -19.44 -2.41
N ARG A 34 -19.24 -18.65 -1.60
CA ARG A 34 -18.67 -18.03 -0.38
C ARG A 34 -18.16 -19.03 0.65
N ALA A 35 -18.84 -20.17 0.80
CA ALA A 35 -18.50 -21.20 1.79
C ALA A 35 -17.56 -22.26 1.20
N THR A 36 -16.34 -21.87 0.85
CA THR A 36 -15.32 -22.76 0.27
C THR A 36 -13.93 -22.49 0.86
N SER A 37 -13.01 -23.43 0.72
CA SER A 37 -11.63 -23.30 1.25
C SER A 37 -10.69 -22.46 0.37
N GLY A 38 -11.16 -21.98 -0.79
CA GLY A 38 -10.32 -21.34 -1.80
C GLY A 38 -9.43 -22.30 -2.59
N VAL A 39 -8.50 -21.74 -3.35
CA VAL A 39 -7.51 -22.48 -4.16
C VAL A 39 -6.12 -21.88 -3.96
N GLN A 40 -5.06 -22.66 -4.22
CA GLN A 40 -3.68 -22.22 -3.99
C GLN A 40 -3.31 -21.03 -4.89
N GLY A 41 -3.04 -19.85 -4.32
CA GLY A 41 -2.55 -18.69 -5.08
C GLY A 41 -1.03 -18.72 -5.31
N MET A 42 -0.26 -18.88 -4.23
CA MET A 42 1.21 -18.92 -4.21
C MET A 42 1.66 -20.08 -3.33
N ARG A 43 2.72 -20.80 -3.71
CA ARG A 43 3.38 -21.78 -2.83
C ARG A 43 4.51 -21.09 -2.06
N PHE A 44 4.48 -21.22 -0.74
CA PHE A 44 5.48 -20.63 0.14
C PHE A 44 6.65 -21.60 0.41
N ASN A 45 7.79 -21.04 0.81
CA ASN A 45 8.81 -21.82 1.53
C ASN A 45 8.40 -21.94 3.01
N GLU A 46 9.17 -22.69 3.79
CA GLU A 46 8.98 -22.77 5.24
C GLU A 46 9.10 -21.38 5.89
N ASP A 47 8.31 -21.13 6.94
CA ASP A 47 8.26 -19.86 7.68
C ASP A 47 7.95 -18.60 6.85
N ASP A 48 7.24 -18.76 5.73
CA ASP A 48 6.75 -17.64 4.93
C ASP A 48 5.22 -17.56 4.95
N ARG A 49 4.69 -16.38 4.69
CA ARG A 49 3.26 -16.09 4.72
C ARG A 49 2.91 -15.04 3.68
N LEU A 50 1.67 -15.09 3.20
CA LEU A 50 1.14 -14.02 2.34
C LEU A 50 1.11 -12.71 3.12
N LEU A 51 1.70 -11.66 2.54
CA LEU A 51 1.69 -10.31 3.11
C LEU A 51 0.62 -9.44 2.45
N SER A 52 0.51 -9.52 1.12
CA SER A 52 -0.45 -8.71 0.37
C SER A 52 -0.96 -9.42 -0.87
N LEU A 53 -2.16 -9.01 -1.29
CA LEU A 53 -2.76 -9.28 -2.58
C LEU A 53 -3.13 -7.94 -3.19
N ASN A 54 -2.72 -7.71 -4.43
CA ASN A 54 -3.02 -6.51 -5.17
C ASN A 54 -3.51 -6.88 -6.59
N VAL A 55 -4.36 -6.04 -7.16
CA VAL A 55 -4.63 -6.06 -8.60
C VAL A 55 -3.53 -5.27 -9.28
N VAL A 56 -3.02 -5.80 -10.39
CA VAL A 56 -1.99 -5.15 -11.19
C VAL A 56 -2.61 -4.01 -11.97
N GLU A 57 -2.01 -2.84 -11.88
CA GLU A 57 -2.37 -1.67 -12.68
C GLU A 57 -1.16 -1.23 -13.49
N ALA A 58 -1.35 -1.01 -14.79
CA ALA A 58 -0.29 -0.56 -15.70
C ALA A 58 0.31 0.77 -15.25
N ASP A 59 1.56 1.02 -15.62
CA ASP A 59 2.30 2.26 -15.31
C ASP A 59 2.47 2.59 -13.82
N LYS A 60 2.17 1.65 -12.92
CA LYS A 60 2.39 1.78 -11.47
C LYS A 60 3.63 1.04 -10.98
N TYR A 61 3.87 1.16 -9.68
CA TYR A 61 4.97 0.52 -8.98
C TYR A 61 4.45 -0.39 -7.87
N LEU A 62 5.16 -1.50 -7.62
CA LEU A 62 5.11 -2.18 -6.34
C LEU A 62 6.12 -1.54 -5.39
N LEU A 63 5.63 -0.91 -4.33
CA LEU A 63 6.45 -0.42 -3.22
C LEU A 63 6.46 -1.45 -2.10
N VAL A 64 7.66 -1.86 -1.69
CA VAL A 64 7.87 -2.80 -0.59
C VAL A 64 8.70 -2.15 0.51
N ALA A 65 8.40 -2.47 1.76
CA ALA A 65 9.14 -2.01 2.93
C ALA A 65 9.44 -3.16 3.90
N THR A 66 10.63 -3.14 4.50
CA THR A 66 11.09 -4.12 5.50
C THR A 66 10.91 -3.60 6.93
N ALA A 67 10.88 -4.51 7.91
CA ALA A 67 10.80 -4.16 9.33
C ALA A 67 11.98 -3.28 9.81
N GLY A 68 13.15 -3.40 9.18
CA GLY A 68 14.32 -2.55 9.42
C GLY A 68 14.26 -1.17 8.75
N GLY A 69 13.12 -0.78 8.18
CA GLY A 69 12.93 0.55 7.59
C GLY A 69 13.57 0.74 6.22
N TYR A 70 13.83 -0.34 5.49
CA TYR A 70 14.30 -0.28 4.11
C TYR A 70 13.13 -0.38 3.15
N ALA A 71 13.08 0.50 2.15
CA ALA A 71 12.03 0.51 1.15
C ALA A 71 12.58 0.69 -0.26
N LYS A 72 11.80 0.25 -1.24
CA LYS A 72 11.99 0.53 -2.65
C LYS A 72 10.68 0.46 -3.38
N ARG A 73 10.63 1.05 -4.56
CA ARG A 73 9.55 0.86 -5.53
C ARG A 73 10.10 0.27 -6.82
N THR A 74 9.39 -0.68 -7.40
CA THR A 74 9.79 -1.38 -8.62
C THR A 74 8.65 -1.31 -9.62
N ALA A 75 8.96 -1.02 -10.89
CA ALA A 75 7.93 -0.92 -11.92
C ALA A 75 7.15 -2.22 -12.03
N ILE A 76 5.84 -2.14 -12.24
CA ILE A 76 4.98 -3.33 -12.25
C ILE A 76 5.33 -4.29 -13.40
N ASP A 77 5.85 -3.76 -14.50
CA ASP A 77 6.28 -4.52 -15.69
C ASP A 77 7.46 -5.43 -15.42
N GLU A 78 8.23 -5.16 -14.37
CA GLU A 78 9.27 -6.08 -13.93
C GLU A 78 8.67 -7.39 -13.37
N TYR A 79 7.43 -7.38 -12.91
CA TYR A 79 6.74 -8.57 -12.43
C TYR A 79 6.04 -9.24 -13.62
N THR A 80 6.72 -10.18 -14.26
CA THR A 80 6.18 -10.98 -15.36
C THR A 80 5.13 -11.97 -14.87
N ALA A 81 4.06 -12.17 -15.63
CA ALA A 81 3.05 -13.18 -15.31
C ALA A 81 3.64 -14.61 -15.28
N GLN A 82 3.13 -15.42 -14.36
CA GLN A 82 3.52 -16.80 -14.09
C GLN A 82 2.26 -17.66 -13.89
N GLY A 83 2.41 -18.98 -13.88
CA GLY A 83 1.32 -19.88 -13.53
C GLY A 83 0.93 -19.78 -12.04
N ARG A 84 -0.37 -19.68 -11.75
CA ARG A 84 -0.91 -19.68 -10.37
C ARG A 84 -0.45 -20.91 -9.60
N GLY A 85 -0.17 -20.74 -8.31
CA GLY A 85 0.26 -21.80 -7.40
C GLY A 85 1.76 -22.08 -7.41
N GLY A 86 2.53 -21.37 -8.24
CA GLY A 86 3.99 -21.40 -8.23
C GLY A 86 4.61 -20.75 -7.00
N LYS A 87 5.94 -20.87 -6.85
CA LYS A 87 6.71 -20.20 -5.78
C LYS A 87 6.89 -18.70 -6.00
N GLY A 88 6.68 -18.22 -7.22
CA GLY A 88 6.95 -16.84 -7.61
C GLY A 88 8.43 -16.56 -7.88
N ILE A 89 8.75 -15.27 -7.92
CA ILE A 89 10.09 -14.70 -8.09
C ILE A 89 10.37 -13.70 -6.97
N LEU A 90 11.65 -13.43 -6.71
CA LEU A 90 12.07 -12.47 -5.70
C LEU A 90 11.61 -11.04 -6.03
N THR A 91 10.93 -10.40 -5.08
CA THR A 91 10.59 -8.96 -5.12
C THR A 91 11.58 -8.10 -4.35
N ILE A 92 12.38 -8.70 -3.47
CA ILE A 92 13.45 -8.04 -2.71
C ILE A 92 14.54 -9.06 -2.43
N GLN A 93 15.80 -8.62 -2.40
CA GLN A 93 16.86 -9.47 -1.87
C GLN A 93 16.79 -9.49 -0.35
N TYR A 94 16.32 -10.59 0.22
CA TYR A 94 16.20 -10.77 1.66
C TYR A 94 17.56 -10.63 2.35
N ASP A 95 17.55 -9.90 3.47
CA ASP A 95 18.71 -9.69 4.34
C ASP A 95 18.21 -9.79 5.79
N PRO A 96 18.61 -10.81 6.57
CA PRO A 96 18.15 -11.00 7.94
C PRO A 96 18.33 -9.77 8.83
N LYS A 97 19.35 -8.94 8.56
CA LYS A 97 19.62 -7.71 9.31
C LYS A 97 18.59 -6.60 9.04
N ARG A 98 17.85 -6.69 7.93
CA ARG A 98 16.83 -5.71 7.53
C ARG A 98 15.41 -6.17 7.87
N GLY A 99 15.25 -7.41 8.31
CA GLY A 99 13.95 -8.03 8.61
C GLY A 99 13.14 -8.39 7.37
N SER A 100 12.00 -9.04 7.61
CA SER A 100 11.01 -9.39 6.59
C SER A 100 10.24 -8.16 6.10
N LEU A 101 9.49 -8.33 5.02
CA LEU A 101 8.57 -7.31 4.51
C LEU A 101 7.41 -7.09 5.48
N VAL A 102 7.10 -5.81 5.70
CA VAL A 102 6.00 -5.34 6.55
C VAL A 102 4.90 -4.64 5.76
N GLY A 103 5.16 -4.32 4.50
CA GLY A 103 4.10 -3.95 3.56
C GLY A 103 4.55 -4.02 2.11
N ALA A 104 3.55 -4.17 1.25
CA ALA A 104 3.68 -4.22 -0.19
C ALA A 104 2.42 -3.59 -0.79
N LEU A 105 2.58 -2.43 -1.44
CA LEU A 105 1.49 -1.60 -1.94
C LEU A 105 1.71 -1.27 -3.41
N ILE A 106 0.63 -1.26 -4.20
CA ILE A 106 0.65 -0.64 -5.52
C ILE A 106 0.52 0.87 -5.35
N VAL A 107 1.44 1.61 -5.97
CA VAL A 107 1.54 3.06 -5.86
C VAL A 107 1.90 3.68 -7.22
N ASP A 108 1.45 4.90 -7.45
CA ASP A 108 2.00 5.78 -8.46
C ASP A 108 3.04 6.73 -7.83
N ASP A 109 3.52 7.72 -8.58
CA ASP A 109 4.49 8.70 -8.09
C ASP A 109 3.86 9.73 -7.10
N GLU A 110 2.56 9.95 -7.17
CA GLU A 110 1.82 10.96 -6.38
C GLU A 110 1.27 10.38 -5.07
N THR A 111 1.23 9.05 -4.96
CA THR A 111 0.72 8.34 -3.81
C THR A 111 1.45 8.74 -2.53
N GLU A 112 0.69 9.21 -1.55
CA GLU A 112 1.19 9.51 -0.21
C GLU A 112 1.02 8.29 0.71
N LEU A 113 1.99 8.07 1.59
CA LEU A 113 2.06 6.88 2.43
C LEU A 113 2.36 7.26 3.89
N TYR A 114 1.85 6.48 4.82
CA TYR A 114 2.23 6.52 6.22
C TYR A 114 3.12 5.34 6.56
N ALA A 115 4.28 5.62 7.15
CA ALA A 115 5.19 4.66 7.74
C ALA A 115 5.00 4.67 9.26
N ILE A 116 4.60 3.52 9.83
CA ILE A 116 4.22 3.40 11.24
C ILE A 116 5.31 2.60 11.97
N THR A 117 5.90 3.18 13.02
CA THR A 117 6.98 2.56 13.79
C THR A 117 6.48 1.90 15.08
N SER A 118 7.28 0.99 15.64
CA SER A 118 7.01 0.35 16.93
C SER A 118 6.97 1.31 18.11
N GLY A 119 7.75 2.40 18.06
CA GLY A 119 7.70 3.48 19.04
C GLY A 119 6.45 4.37 18.97
N GLY A 120 5.47 4.04 18.11
CA GLY A 120 4.24 4.83 17.95
C GLY A 120 4.39 6.07 17.06
N GLY A 121 5.53 6.23 16.38
CA GLY A 121 5.75 7.29 15.41
C GLY A 121 5.04 7.00 14.09
N VAL A 122 4.49 8.03 13.46
CA VAL A 122 3.92 7.97 12.11
C VAL A 122 4.62 9.01 11.26
N ILE A 123 5.19 8.59 10.14
CA ILE A 123 5.85 9.47 9.17
C ILE A 123 5.09 9.45 7.86
N ARG A 124 4.75 10.62 7.36
CA ARG A 124 4.20 10.79 6.01
C ARG A 124 5.33 10.86 4.99
N THR A 125 5.26 10.03 3.95
CA THR A 125 6.26 9.96 2.89
C THR A 125 5.57 9.77 1.53
N ALA A 126 5.94 10.56 0.54
CA ALA A 126 5.48 10.39 -0.83
C ALA A 126 6.18 9.19 -1.50
N ALA A 127 5.45 8.41 -2.30
CA ALA A 127 5.99 7.28 -3.05
C ALA A 127 7.16 7.68 -3.97
N ARG A 128 7.10 8.85 -4.61
CA ARG A 128 8.21 9.40 -5.42
C ARG A 128 9.54 9.54 -4.67
N GLN A 129 9.51 9.75 -3.34
CA GLN A 129 10.70 9.85 -2.51
C GLN A 129 11.34 8.48 -2.23
N VAL A 130 10.56 7.40 -2.38
CA VAL A 130 11.07 6.03 -2.26
C VAL A 130 11.85 5.67 -3.51
N ARG A 131 13.06 5.13 -3.33
CA ARG A 131 13.96 4.82 -4.45
C ARG A 131 13.32 3.82 -5.41
N LYS A 132 13.22 4.22 -6.69
CA LYS A 132 12.94 3.31 -7.80
C LYS A 132 14.13 2.35 -7.98
N ALA A 133 13.94 1.05 -7.91
CA ALA A 133 15.01 0.07 -8.09
C ALA A 133 14.45 -1.27 -8.60
N GLY A 134 15.31 -2.10 -9.19
CA GLY A 134 14.89 -3.41 -9.70
C GLY A 134 14.43 -4.37 -8.60
N ARG A 135 13.79 -5.47 -9.01
CA ARG A 135 13.22 -6.47 -8.08
C ARG A 135 14.25 -7.02 -7.09
N GLN A 136 15.36 -7.56 -7.56
CA GLN A 136 16.34 -8.26 -6.72
C GLN A 136 17.32 -7.33 -5.98
N THR A 137 16.91 -6.10 -5.68
CA THR A 137 17.69 -5.15 -4.87
C THR A 137 17.25 -5.19 -3.42
N LYS A 138 18.09 -4.71 -2.50
CA LYS A 138 17.79 -4.69 -1.06
C LYS A 138 16.96 -3.47 -0.60
N GLY A 139 16.75 -2.50 -1.48
CA GLY A 139 16.16 -1.19 -1.14
C GLY A 139 17.09 -0.27 -0.34
N VAL A 140 16.60 0.95 -0.09
CA VAL A 140 17.32 2.01 0.64
C VAL A 140 16.59 2.32 1.95
N ARG A 141 17.30 2.91 2.91
CA ARG A 141 16.70 3.31 4.17
C ARG A 141 15.69 4.43 3.91
N LEU A 142 14.42 4.19 4.27
CA LEU A 142 13.34 5.18 4.16
C LEU A 142 13.46 6.24 5.25
N MET A 143 13.80 5.79 6.46
CA MET A 143 13.87 6.63 7.65
C MET A 143 14.89 6.12 8.66
N ASN A 144 15.33 7.01 9.54
CA ASN A 144 16.13 6.64 10.70
C ASN A 144 15.21 6.10 11.80
N LEU A 145 15.16 4.78 11.93
CA LEU A 145 14.62 4.11 13.11
C LEU A 145 15.59 4.28 14.29
N GLY A 146 15.04 4.52 15.48
CA GLY A 146 15.77 4.53 16.74
C GLY A 146 16.34 3.15 17.10
N GLU A 147 17.17 3.08 18.12
CA GLU A 147 17.71 1.80 18.58
C GLU A 147 16.59 0.90 19.13
N GLY A 148 16.49 -0.31 18.59
CA GLY A 148 15.41 -1.26 18.90
C GLY A 148 14.08 -0.98 18.21
N ASP A 149 13.94 0.15 17.51
CA ASP A 149 12.72 0.47 16.77
C ASP A 149 12.65 -0.24 15.41
N THR A 150 11.44 -0.63 15.04
CA THR A 150 11.12 -1.29 13.77
C THR A 150 9.98 -0.57 13.07
N LEU A 151 9.93 -0.71 11.76
CA LEU A 151 8.77 -0.37 10.95
C LEU A 151 7.74 -1.50 11.09
N ILE A 152 6.53 -1.18 11.54
CA ILE A 152 5.45 -2.17 11.73
C ILE A 152 4.61 -2.31 10.47
N ALA A 153 4.32 -1.19 9.80
CA ALA A 153 3.46 -1.18 8.63
C ALA A 153 3.74 0.04 7.74
N ILE A 154 3.34 -0.10 6.48
CA ILE A 154 3.11 1.02 5.58
C ILE A 154 1.64 1.01 5.15
N ALA A 155 1.04 2.19 5.09
CA ALA A 155 -0.34 2.36 4.65
C ALA A 155 -0.43 3.49 3.62
N ARG A 156 -1.35 3.38 2.67
CA ARG A 156 -1.65 4.47 1.74
C ARG A 156 -2.47 5.55 2.47
N ASN A 157 -2.14 6.81 2.22
CA ASN A 157 -2.99 7.92 2.61
C ASN A 157 -4.14 8.05 1.61
N ALA A 158 -5.38 7.90 2.09
CA ALA A 158 -6.58 7.95 1.24
C ALA A 158 -7.04 9.39 0.93
N GLU A 159 -6.58 10.39 1.70
CA GLU A 159 -7.04 11.78 1.60
C GLU A 159 -6.65 12.49 0.28
N GLY A 160 -5.90 11.82 -0.61
CA GLY A 160 -5.59 12.31 -1.96
C GLY A 160 -6.51 11.81 -3.07
N ASP A 161 -7.35 10.79 -2.81
CA ASP A 161 -8.24 10.21 -3.83
C ASP A 161 -9.65 10.86 -3.85
N ASP A 162 -9.99 11.67 -2.83
CA ASP A 162 -11.32 12.30 -2.66
C ASP A 162 -11.37 13.80 -3.04
N ALA A 163 -10.40 14.31 -3.80
CA ALA A 163 -10.40 15.71 -4.26
C ALA A 163 -11.25 15.96 -5.53
N ASP A 164 -12.29 15.15 -5.75
CA ASP A 164 -13.28 15.36 -6.80
C ASP A 164 -14.69 15.18 -6.20
N GLY A 165 -15.19 16.25 -5.57
CA GLY A 165 -16.57 16.31 -5.10
C GLY A 165 -16.75 16.90 -3.70
N THR A 166 -16.75 18.23 -3.64
CA THR A 166 -17.74 19.12 -2.99
C THR A 166 -17.00 20.32 -2.38
N ASP A 167 -17.01 21.44 -3.10
CA ASP A 167 -16.71 22.75 -2.52
C ASP A 167 -17.66 22.99 -1.32
N PRO A 168 -17.17 23.27 -0.11
CA PRO A 168 -18.01 23.88 0.89
C PRO A 168 -18.17 25.35 0.48
N GLU A 169 -19.26 25.63 -0.24
CA GLU A 169 -19.72 26.98 -0.52
C GLU A 169 -19.92 27.75 0.80
N GLY A 170 -19.56 29.03 0.76
CA GLY A 170 -19.22 29.86 1.90
C GLY A 170 -20.31 29.97 2.97
N ALA A 171 -19.89 29.81 4.22
CA ALA A 171 -20.59 30.40 5.34
C ALA A 171 -20.24 31.90 5.39
N GLU A 172 -21.05 32.72 4.72
CA GLU A 172 -21.05 34.16 4.95
C GLU A 172 -21.44 34.43 6.41
N ALA A 173 -20.54 35.07 7.14
CA ALA A 173 -20.80 35.60 8.46
C ALA A 173 -21.65 36.87 8.30
N ASP A 174 -22.96 36.72 8.47
CA ASP A 174 -23.87 37.86 8.54
C ASP A 174 -23.61 38.62 9.84
N SER A 175 -23.10 39.84 9.69
CA SER A 175 -22.82 40.78 10.76
C SER A 175 -23.83 41.90 10.67
N THR A 176 -24.94 41.75 11.41
CA THR A 176 -25.86 42.86 11.68
C THR A 176 -26.23 42.85 13.15
N GLY A 177 -25.48 43.64 13.92
CA GLY A 177 -26.08 44.33 15.06
C GLY A 177 -26.93 45.50 14.53
N PRO A 178 -27.95 45.89 15.29
CA PRO A 178 -28.10 47.32 15.54
C PRO A 178 -28.21 47.61 17.03
N ASP A 179 -27.40 48.60 17.40
CA ASP A 179 -27.56 49.48 18.55
C ASP A 179 -28.92 50.20 18.49
N GLY A 180 -29.54 50.46 19.64
CA GLY A 180 -30.91 50.98 19.71
C GLY A 180 -31.43 51.13 21.12
N THR A 181 -30.80 52.03 21.87
CA THR A 181 -31.24 52.58 23.16
C THR A 181 -32.60 53.26 23.04
N GLU A 182 -33.50 53.08 24.02
CA GLU A 182 -34.50 54.08 24.45
C GLU A 182 -35.14 53.70 25.81
N PRO A 183 -35.83 54.62 26.53
CA PRO A 183 -35.33 55.12 27.80
C PRO A 183 -36.27 54.88 29.01
N ASP A 184 -35.77 55.29 30.17
CA ASP A 184 -36.44 55.37 31.47
C ASP A 184 -37.65 56.32 31.47
N ALA A 185 -38.79 55.90 32.05
CA ALA A 185 -39.82 56.79 32.60
C ALA A 185 -40.85 56.03 33.48
N THR A 186 -40.75 56.31 34.78
CA THR A 186 -41.80 56.42 35.84
C THR A 186 -42.65 55.20 36.21
#